data_AF-A0AA39TZ04-F1
#
_entry.id   AF-A0AA39TZ04-F1
#
_cell.length_a   1.000
_cell.length_b   1.000
_cell.length_c   1.000
_cell.angle_alpha   90.00
_cell.angle_beta   90.00
_cell.angle_gamma   90.00
#
_symmetry.space_group_name_H-M   'P 1'
#
loop_
_entity.id
_entity.type
_entity.pdbx_description
1 polymer ?
#
loop_
_entity_poly.entity_id
_entity_poly.type
_entity_poly.pdbx_seq_one_letter_code
_entity_poly.pdbx_strand_id
1 'polypeptide(L)'
;MPIYEQEPTDEVDQAWAELYQYTVSRVSKSEAMQMANRTYPLPHEEGYYLSGLDVFHQLHCLDMVRMSLHPEHYPGVDHPHRKLHVAHCLGHVRQALMCAADTTPISWQWNEQAQTVRRRDDVVHTCRNFEAIQDWAKERFVSVSDEELKVYVNDGLE
;
A
#
# COMPACT_ATOMS: atom_id res chain seq x y z
N MET A 1 2.55 -13.10 19.52
CA MET A 1 3.12 -12.40 18.36
C MET A 1 2.00 -11.54 17.79
N PRO A 2 2.23 -10.25 17.52
CA PRO A 2 1.25 -9.37 16.87
C PRO A 2 0.71 -10.00 15.58
N ILE A 3 -0.55 -9.71 15.20
CA ILE A 3 -1.24 -10.37 14.09
C ILE A 3 -0.44 -10.33 12.77
N TYR A 4 0.16 -9.18 12.45
CA TYR A 4 0.93 -8.97 11.22
C TYR A 4 2.28 -9.70 11.17
N GLU A 5 2.72 -10.29 12.28
CA GLU A 5 3.99 -11.01 12.42
C GLU A 5 3.79 -12.54 12.50
N GLN A 6 2.54 -13.02 12.46
CA GLN A 6 2.21 -14.44 12.57
C GLN A 6 2.37 -15.18 11.23
N GLU A 7 2.44 -16.51 11.33
CA GLU A 7 2.41 -17.40 10.16
C GLU A 7 1.09 -17.27 9.37
N PRO A 8 1.09 -17.58 8.07
CA PRO A 8 -0.09 -17.53 7.21
C PRO A 8 -1.33 -18.25 7.78
N THR A 9 -2.42 -17.50 7.91
CA THR A 9 -3.77 -17.98 8.24
C THR A 9 -4.81 -17.04 7.64
N ASP A 10 -6.07 -17.47 7.53
CA ASP A 10 -7.17 -16.62 7.03
C ASP A 10 -7.31 -15.32 7.85
N GLU A 11 -7.08 -15.36 9.16
CA GLU A 11 -7.16 -14.19 10.03
C GLU A 11 -6.02 -13.19 9.75
N VAL A 12 -4.81 -13.70 9.50
CA VAL A 12 -3.66 -12.86 9.11
C VAL A 12 -3.91 -12.22 7.74
N ASP A 13 -4.40 -12.99 6.78
CA ASP A 13 -4.69 -12.49 5.42
C ASP A 13 -5.78 -11.43 5.43
N GLN A 14 -6.84 -11.64 6.22
CA GLN A 14 -7.89 -10.65 6.40
C GLN A 14 -7.33 -9.37 7.04
N ALA A 15 -6.51 -9.48 8.08
CA ALA A 15 -5.91 -8.33 8.75
C ALA A 15 -5.03 -7.50 7.80
N TRP A 16 -4.25 -8.16 6.92
CA TRP A 16 -3.46 -7.48 5.90
C TRP A 16 -4.33 -6.82 4.83
N ALA A 17 -5.32 -7.53 4.29
CA ALA A 17 -6.22 -7.02 3.26
C ALA A 17 -6.98 -5.75 3.72
N GLU A 18 -7.39 -5.71 4.99
CA GLU A 18 -8.10 -4.57 5.56
C GLU A 18 -7.29 -3.26 5.54
N LEU A 19 -5.95 -3.35 5.58
CA LEU A 19 -5.07 -2.18 5.55
C LEU A 19 -5.13 -1.42 4.22
N TYR A 20 -5.44 -2.10 3.11
CA TYR A 20 -5.36 -1.50 1.77
C TYR A 20 -6.58 -1.78 0.88
N GLN A 21 -7.68 -2.33 1.40
CA GLN A 21 -8.87 -2.71 0.60
C GLN A 21 -9.49 -1.60 -0.27
N TYR A 22 -9.22 -0.31 0.04
CA TYR A 22 -9.73 0.84 -0.72
C TYR A 22 -8.65 1.48 -1.62
N THR A 23 -7.99 0.67 -2.46
CA THR A 23 -6.85 1.10 -3.28
C THR A 23 -7.21 2.13 -4.37
N VAL A 24 -8.42 2.05 -4.92
CA VAL A 24 -8.87 2.91 -6.02
C VAL A 24 -9.94 3.88 -5.52
N SER A 25 -9.68 5.17 -5.69
CA SER A 25 -10.57 6.25 -5.32
C SER A 25 -10.97 7.07 -6.54
N ARG A 26 -12.20 7.55 -6.57
CA ARG A 26 -12.61 8.59 -7.53
C ARG A 26 -12.25 9.98 -7.01
N VAL A 27 -11.77 10.83 -7.91
CA VAL A 27 -11.53 12.26 -7.66
C VAL A 27 -12.24 13.07 -8.74
N SER A 28 -12.65 14.29 -8.41
CA SER A 28 -13.29 15.19 -9.36
C SER A 28 -12.29 15.69 -10.41
N LYS A 29 -12.77 16.15 -11.57
CA LYS A 29 -11.94 16.74 -12.64
C LYS A 29 -11.03 17.86 -12.12
N SER A 30 -11.55 18.72 -11.23
CA SER A 30 -10.76 19.81 -10.65
C SER A 30 -9.65 19.34 -9.72
N GLU A 31 -9.82 18.20 -9.05
CA GLU A 31 -8.76 17.57 -8.24
C GLU A 31 -7.74 16.89 -9.15
N ALA A 32 -8.21 16.13 -10.16
CA ALA A 32 -7.35 15.46 -11.14
C ALA A 32 -6.42 16.44 -11.88
N MET A 33 -6.93 17.62 -12.25
CA MET A 33 -6.14 18.68 -12.91
C MET A 33 -5.03 19.27 -12.03
N GLN A 34 -5.08 19.10 -10.69
CA GLN A 34 -4.03 19.55 -9.78
C GLN A 34 -2.91 18.52 -9.59
N MET A 35 -3.10 17.30 -10.09
CA MET A 35 -2.11 16.24 -9.98
C MET A 35 -0.94 16.49 -10.94
N ALA A 36 0.28 16.15 -10.51
CA ALA A 36 1.47 16.33 -11.33
C ALA A 36 1.45 15.46 -12.61
N ASN A 37 0.86 14.27 -12.51
CA ASN A 37 0.64 13.36 -13.63
C ASN A 37 -0.86 13.29 -13.93
N ARG A 38 -1.19 13.20 -15.22
CA ARG A 38 -2.57 12.92 -15.64
C ARG A 38 -3.01 11.55 -15.17
N THR A 39 -4.31 11.43 -14.97
CA THR A 39 -4.95 10.19 -14.57
C THR A 39 -6.16 9.90 -15.44
N TYR A 40 -6.69 8.68 -15.36
CA TYR A 40 -7.67 8.15 -16.27
C TYR A 40 -9.11 8.57 -15.90
N PRO A 41 -9.90 9.15 -16.81
CA PRO A 41 -11.32 9.48 -16.58
C PRO A 41 -12.17 8.22 -16.41
N LEU A 42 -13.16 8.25 -15.53
CA LEU A 42 -14.08 7.13 -15.33
C LEU A 42 -15.07 7.02 -16.51
N PRO A 43 -15.16 5.86 -17.21
CA PRO A 43 -16.01 5.72 -18.40
C PRO A 43 -17.51 5.96 -18.19
N HIS A 44 -18.01 5.76 -16.97
CA HIS A 44 -19.43 5.84 -16.63
C HIS A 44 -19.77 6.93 -15.60
N GLU A 45 -18.78 7.73 -15.19
CA GLU A 45 -18.95 8.83 -14.24
C GLU A 45 -18.27 10.09 -14.79
N GLU A 46 -18.99 10.81 -15.66
CA GLU A 46 -18.47 12.04 -16.27
C GLU A 46 -18.02 13.05 -15.21
N GLY A 47 -16.84 13.63 -15.41
CA GLY A 47 -16.25 14.58 -14.48
C GLY A 47 -15.51 13.94 -13.30
N TYR A 48 -15.44 12.60 -13.23
CA TYR A 48 -14.63 11.87 -12.26
C TYR A 48 -13.49 11.09 -12.91
N TYR A 49 -12.45 10.87 -12.12
CA TYR A 49 -11.19 10.29 -12.54
C TYR A 49 -10.70 9.28 -11.51
N LEU A 50 -10.01 8.24 -11.98
CA LEU A 50 -9.33 7.29 -11.14
C LEU A 50 -8.17 7.95 -10.41
N SER A 51 -7.97 7.59 -9.15
CA SER A 51 -6.79 7.92 -8.38
C SER A 51 -6.57 6.84 -7.33
N GLY A 52 -5.46 6.93 -6.61
CA GLY A 52 -5.16 6.04 -5.50
C GLY A 52 -4.25 6.75 -4.52
N LEU A 53 -4.40 6.42 -3.24
CA LEU A 53 -3.44 6.84 -2.23
C LEU A 53 -2.27 5.86 -2.21
N ASP A 54 -1.06 6.39 -2.41
CA ASP A 54 0.14 5.57 -2.58
C ASP A 54 0.41 4.65 -1.37
N VAL A 55 -0.03 5.03 -0.16
CA VAL A 55 0.10 4.21 1.05
C VAL A 55 -0.58 2.84 0.92
N PHE A 56 -1.71 2.74 0.23
CA PHE A 56 -2.37 1.44 0.04
C PHE A 56 -1.63 0.57 -0.97
N HIS A 57 -1.04 1.17 -2.01
CA HIS A 57 -0.19 0.45 -2.93
C HIS A 57 1.11 -0.02 -2.25
N GLN A 58 1.69 0.80 -1.37
CA GLN A 58 2.84 0.43 -0.54
C GLN A 58 2.51 -0.75 0.38
N LEU A 59 1.35 -0.75 1.03
CA LEU A 59 0.89 -1.83 1.91
C LEU A 59 0.59 -3.12 1.13
N HIS A 60 -0.08 -3.02 -0.02
CA HIS A 60 -0.26 -4.14 -0.95
C HIS A 60 1.09 -4.73 -1.38
N CYS A 61 2.05 -3.88 -1.75
CA CYS A 61 3.40 -4.31 -2.12
C CYS A 61 4.12 -5.03 -0.97
N LEU A 62 3.99 -4.51 0.26
CA LEU A 62 4.56 -5.14 1.44
C LEU A 62 3.91 -6.51 1.72
N ASP A 63 2.60 -6.63 1.55
CA ASP A 63 1.87 -7.89 1.71
C ASP A 63 2.27 -8.92 0.64
N MET A 64 2.44 -8.48 -0.62
CA MET A 64 2.97 -9.33 -1.69
C MET A 64 4.37 -9.87 -1.37
N VAL A 65 5.24 -9.05 -0.75
CA VAL A 65 6.54 -9.51 -0.26
C VAL A 65 6.36 -10.55 0.85
N ARG A 66 5.49 -10.30 1.85
CA ARG A 66 5.17 -11.26 2.92
C ARG A 66 4.71 -12.60 2.35
N MET A 67 3.68 -12.61 1.49
CA MET A 67 3.16 -13.83 0.86
C MET A 67 4.26 -14.56 0.06
N SER A 68 5.17 -13.81 -0.57
CA SER A 68 6.28 -14.42 -1.32
C SER A 68 7.29 -15.18 -0.46
N LEU A 69 7.28 -15.00 0.86
CA LEU A 69 8.12 -15.78 1.80
C LEU A 69 7.53 -17.16 2.11
N HIS A 70 6.25 -17.40 1.80
CA HIS A 70 5.53 -18.64 2.10
C HIS A 70 4.94 -19.29 0.82
N PRO A 71 5.79 -19.70 -0.15
CA PRO A 71 5.35 -20.26 -1.43
C PRO A 71 4.44 -21.50 -1.31
N GLU A 72 4.63 -22.30 -0.26
CA GLU A 72 3.81 -23.48 0.03
C GLU A 72 2.37 -23.12 0.42
N HIS A 73 2.17 -21.98 1.08
CA HIS A 73 0.86 -21.49 1.48
C HIS A 73 0.20 -20.66 0.38
N TYR A 74 1.00 -19.93 -0.40
CA TYR A 74 0.53 -19.06 -1.49
C TYR A 74 1.05 -19.51 -2.87
N PRO A 75 0.65 -20.70 -3.35
CA PRO A 75 1.12 -21.22 -4.64
C PRO A 75 0.65 -20.35 -5.82
N GLY A 76 -0.46 -19.61 -5.67
CA GLY A 76 -1.02 -18.73 -6.69
C GLY A 76 -0.27 -17.39 -6.87
N VAL A 77 0.60 -17.02 -5.92
CA VAL A 77 1.49 -15.85 -6.06
C VAL A 77 2.67 -16.18 -6.98
N ASP A 78 2.88 -17.47 -7.31
CA ASP A 78 3.90 -17.96 -8.23
C ASP A 78 3.48 -17.79 -9.71
N HIS A 79 3.38 -16.54 -10.15
CA HIS A 79 3.26 -16.21 -11.58
C HIS A 79 4.67 -16.12 -12.22
N PRO A 80 4.85 -16.35 -13.54
CA PRO A 80 6.14 -16.21 -14.24
C PRO A 80 6.90 -14.88 -14.02
N HIS A 81 6.25 -13.87 -13.44
CA HIS A 81 6.83 -12.57 -13.11
C HIS A 81 6.98 -12.32 -11.61
N ARG A 82 6.76 -13.30 -10.72
CA ARG A 82 6.81 -13.14 -9.26
C ARG A 82 8.08 -12.43 -8.78
N LYS A 83 9.25 -12.87 -9.25
CA LYS A 83 10.53 -12.23 -8.89
C LYS A 83 10.61 -10.76 -9.32
N LEU A 84 10.09 -10.45 -10.51
CA LEU A 84 10.04 -9.07 -11.01
C LEU A 84 9.06 -8.23 -10.19
N HIS A 85 7.89 -8.79 -9.87
CA HIS A 85 6.85 -8.14 -9.08
C HIS A 85 7.38 -7.85 -7.65
N VAL A 86 7.97 -8.84 -6.98
CA VAL A 86 8.60 -8.65 -5.66
C VAL A 86 9.72 -7.59 -5.72
N ALA A 87 10.55 -7.60 -6.76
CA ALA A 87 11.58 -6.57 -6.93
C ALA A 87 10.99 -5.16 -7.11
N HIS A 88 9.88 -5.04 -7.84
CA HIS A 88 9.14 -3.79 -7.97
C HIS A 88 8.54 -3.34 -6.63
N CYS A 89 7.89 -4.23 -5.88
CA CYS A 89 7.35 -3.96 -4.54
C CYS A 89 8.43 -3.45 -3.57
N LEU A 90 9.59 -4.12 -3.54
CA LEU A 90 10.73 -3.68 -2.73
C LEU A 90 11.19 -2.27 -3.13
N GLY A 91 11.22 -1.97 -4.42
CA GLY A 91 11.57 -0.64 -4.92
C GLY A 91 10.60 0.44 -4.45
N HIS A 92 9.29 0.16 -4.49
CA HIS A 92 8.22 1.08 -4.07
C HIS A 92 8.26 1.33 -2.57
N VAL A 93 8.27 0.28 -1.74
CA VAL A 93 8.33 0.41 -0.28
C VAL A 93 9.60 1.14 0.15
N ARG A 94 10.75 0.84 -0.46
CA ARG A 94 12.00 1.59 -0.21
C ARG A 94 11.83 3.08 -0.52
N GLN A 95 11.26 3.44 -1.68
CA GLN A 95 11.06 4.84 -2.05
C GLN A 95 10.11 5.55 -1.08
N ALA A 96 9.05 4.88 -0.64
CA ALA A 96 8.11 5.40 0.35
C ALA A 96 8.80 5.68 1.69
N LEU A 97 9.61 4.75 2.19
CA LEU A 97 10.37 4.93 3.43
C LEU A 97 11.37 6.09 3.32
N MET A 98 12.04 6.24 2.17
CA MET A 98 12.94 7.37 1.93
C MET A 98 12.22 8.71 1.82
N CYS A 99 10.98 8.71 1.32
CA CYS A 99 10.14 9.90 1.22
C CYS A 99 9.56 10.31 2.57
N ALA A 100 9.07 9.35 3.36
CA ALA A 100 8.57 9.58 4.71
C ALA A 100 9.69 10.01 5.66
N ALA A 101 10.89 9.43 5.50
CA ALA A 101 12.12 9.78 6.21
C ALA A 101 11.93 9.94 7.72
N ASP A 102 11.42 8.90 8.37
CA ASP A 102 11.22 8.92 9.82
C ASP A 102 12.54 9.18 10.56
N THR A 103 12.57 10.27 11.33
CA THR A 103 13.76 10.74 12.07
C THR A 103 13.71 10.38 13.55
N THR A 104 12.75 9.56 13.97
CA THR A 104 12.62 9.09 15.36
C THR A 104 13.91 8.38 15.80
N PRO A 105 14.61 8.88 16.83
CA PRO A 105 15.88 8.29 17.25
C PRO A 105 15.67 6.90 17.86
N ILE A 106 16.34 5.89 17.29
CA ILE A 106 16.47 4.58 17.92
C ILE A 106 17.47 4.64 19.08
N SER A 107 17.13 4.06 20.22
CA SER A 107 18.02 4.02 21.39
C SER A 107 18.79 2.70 21.45
N TRP A 108 19.97 2.74 22.05
CA TRP A 108 20.82 1.57 22.29
C TRP A 108 21.03 1.43 23.79
N GLN A 109 20.74 0.25 24.34
CA GLN A 109 20.73 0.01 25.78
C GLN A 109 21.42 -1.31 26.10
N TRP A 110 22.03 -1.40 27.29
CA TRP A 110 22.57 -2.68 27.79
C TRP A 110 21.42 -3.67 28.01
N ASN A 111 21.56 -4.88 27.47
CA ASN A 111 20.64 -5.97 27.71
C ASN A 111 21.31 -7.01 28.60
N GLU A 112 20.81 -7.16 29.84
CA GLU A 112 21.40 -8.08 30.82
C GLU A 112 21.30 -9.55 30.39
N GLN A 113 20.22 -9.96 29.76
CA GLN A 113 20.06 -11.35 29.35
C GLN A 113 21.07 -11.76 28.26
N ALA A 114 21.33 -10.84 27.33
CA ALA A 114 22.24 -11.06 26.21
C ALA A 114 23.68 -10.63 26.50
N GLN A 115 23.93 -9.99 27.66
CA GLN A 115 25.24 -9.44 28.06
C GLN A 115 25.88 -8.59 26.95
N THR A 116 25.07 -7.76 26.28
CA THR A 116 25.52 -6.88 25.20
C THR A 116 24.58 -5.69 25.00
N VAL A 117 25.05 -4.66 24.31
CA VAL A 117 24.21 -3.53 23.91
C VAL A 117 23.26 -3.97 22.78
N ARG A 118 21.96 -3.69 22.95
CA ARG A 118 20.94 -3.96 21.94
C ARG A 118 20.20 -2.68 21.57
N ARG A 119 19.76 -2.63 20.31
CA ARG A 119 18.85 -1.60 19.81
C ARG A 119 17.47 -1.79 20.45
N ARG A 120 16.81 -0.68 20.77
CA ARG A 120 15.38 -0.58 21.04
C ARG A 120 14.70 -0.04 19.80
N ASP A 121 13.78 -0.83 19.26
CA ASP A 121 12.95 -0.54 18.09
C ASP A 121 11.51 -0.16 18.48
N ASP A 122 11.12 -0.36 19.73
CA ASP A 122 9.87 0.09 20.34
C ASP A 122 9.90 1.59 20.72
N VAL A 123 10.24 2.44 19.74
CA VAL A 123 10.27 3.89 19.92
C VAL A 123 8.93 4.53 19.54
N VAL A 124 8.63 5.68 20.13
CA VAL A 124 7.39 6.40 19.84
C VAL A 124 7.55 7.20 18.56
N HIS A 125 6.73 6.88 17.57
CA HIS A 125 6.70 7.55 16.27
C HIS A 125 5.61 8.63 16.21
N THR A 126 5.79 9.65 15.36
CA THR A 126 4.71 10.57 14.99
C THR A 126 4.09 10.11 13.68
N CYS A 127 2.85 9.63 13.74
CA CYS A 127 2.16 9.07 12.59
C CYS A 127 1.12 10.03 12.02
N ARG A 128 0.84 9.90 10.72
CA ARG A 128 -0.43 10.39 10.17
C ARG A 128 -1.57 9.53 10.73
N ASN A 129 -2.75 10.12 10.90
CA ASN A 129 -3.93 9.36 11.31
C ASN A 129 -4.34 8.41 10.16
N PHE A 130 -4.03 7.13 10.32
CA PHE A 130 -4.26 6.12 9.29
C PHE A 130 -5.75 5.82 9.11
N GLU A 131 -6.54 5.78 10.18
CA GLU A 131 -7.99 5.58 10.12
C GLU A 131 -8.67 6.69 9.31
N ALA A 132 -8.29 7.96 9.54
CA ALA A 132 -8.81 9.08 8.77
C ALA A 132 -8.46 8.98 7.27
N ILE A 133 -7.30 8.41 6.93
CA ILE A 133 -6.90 8.14 5.55
C ILE A 133 -7.75 7.02 4.93
N GLN A 134 -7.99 5.95 5.70
CA GLN A 134 -8.86 4.85 5.27
C GLN A 134 -10.31 5.32 5.07
N ASP A 135 -10.84 6.13 5.99
CA ASP A 135 -12.19 6.68 5.90
C ASP A 135 -12.35 7.56 4.65
N TRP A 136 -11.38 8.46 4.40
CA TRP A 136 -11.38 9.30 3.19
C TRP A 136 -11.43 8.46 1.91
N ALA A 137 -10.67 7.37 1.88
CA ALA A 137 -10.58 6.48 0.73
C ALA A 137 -11.84 5.64 0.55
N LYS A 138 -12.40 5.14 1.66
CA LYS A 138 -13.65 4.38 1.68
C LYS A 138 -14.82 5.18 1.12
N GLU A 139 -14.95 6.45 1.49
CA GLU A 139 -15.99 7.34 0.96
C GLU A 139 -15.89 7.57 -0.56
N ARG A 140 -14.69 7.42 -1.12
CA ARG A 140 -14.37 7.66 -2.52
C ARG A 140 -14.12 6.38 -3.29
N PHE A 141 -14.27 5.23 -2.64
CA PHE A 141 -13.92 3.96 -3.24
C PHE A 141 -14.78 3.69 -4.47
N VAL A 142 -14.12 3.22 -5.53
CA VAL A 142 -14.76 2.80 -6.77
C VAL A 142 -14.24 1.43 -7.15
N SER A 143 -15.17 0.52 -7.45
CA SER A 143 -14.85 -0.76 -8.05
C SER A 143 -14.84 -0.59 -9.56
N VAL A 144 -13.69 -0.82 -10.17
CA VAL A 144 -13.52 -0.74 -11.63
C VAL A 144 -13.16 -2.12 -12.14
N SER A 145 -13.89 -2.60 -13.14
CA SER A 145 -13.61 -3.87 -13.80
C SER A 145 -12.47 -3.78 -14.81
N ASP A 146 -11.85 -4.92 -15.12
CA ASP A 146 -10.81 -5.01 -16.15
C ASP A 146 -11.34 -4.62 -17.54
N GLU A 147 -12.64 -4.81 -17.79
CA GLU A 147 -13.32 -4.36 -18.99
C GLU A 147 -13.40 -2.83 -19.07
N GLU A 148 -13.72 -2.15 -17.96
CA GLU A 148 -13.79 -0.68 -17.90
C GLU A 148 -12.43 -0.03 -18.11
N LEU A 149 -11.34 -0.66 -17.63
CA LEU A 149 -9.96 -0.20 -17.84
C LEU A 149 -9.47 -0.33 -19.29
N LYS A 150 -10.22 -1.01 -20.17
CA LYS A 150 -9.90 -1.18 -21.61
C LYS A 150 -10.67 -0.21 -22.50
N VAL A 151 -11.58 0.58 -21.94
CA VAL A 151 -12.27 1.62 -22.68
C VAL A 151 -11.27 2.77 -22.95
N TYR A 152 -11.43 3.50 -24.06
CA TYR A 152 -10.75 4.77 -24.24
C TYR A 152 -11.77 5.88 -24.12
N VAL A 153 -11.47 6.86 -23.26
CA VAL A 153 -12.34 8.01 -23.01
C VAL A 153 -11.58 9.27 -23.40
N ASN A 154 -12.12 10.02 -24.35
CA ASN A 154 -11.59 11.33 -24.69
C ASN A 154 -12.22 12.37 -23.76
N ASP A 155 -11.42 12.91 -22.84
CA ASP A 155 -11.86 13.88 -21.82
C ASP A 155 -11.48 15.34 -22.14
N GLY A 156 -10.92 15.56 -23.34
CA GLY A 156 -10.52 16.87 -23.86
C GLY A 156 -9.38 17.53 -23.08
N LEU A 157 -8.66 16.80 -22.21
CA LEU A 157 -7.49 17.30 -21.50
C LEU A 157 -6.22 16.96 -22.31
N GLU A 158 -5.89 17.81 -23.30
CA GLU A 158 -4.62 17.79 -24.05
C GLU A 158 -3.44 18.34 -23.26
#